data_AF-A0A3D4NB74-F1
#
_entry.id   AF-A0A3D4NB74-F1
#
_cell.length_a   1.000
_cell.length_b   1.000
_cell.length_c   1.000
_cell.angle_alpha   90.00
_cell.angle_beta   90.00
_cell.angle_gamma   90.00
#
_symmetry.space_group_name_H-M   'P 1'
#
loop_
_entity.id
_entity.type
_entity.pdbx_description
1 polymer ?
#
loop_
_entity_poly.entity_id
_entity_poly.type
_entity_poly.pdbx_seq_one_letter_code
_entity_poly.pdbx_strand_id
1 'polypeptide(L)'
;MELVRTFVVNYWELKIAFNEPGISSVSTKSGEPIAAPGAANYKINTLHLASDKITPGESLHLSLQMNGDHIAFLFTEIYFKDQEFDYYYGPVTHEHVRSAVEKEINGLIHPVWDSEINLSLEIAPVLRVLTDGINAAFAFAHPLDYAREGSQLEGLFTKKDSGNADRARLKFDNTGEMTDKRIIKEKRGRLVTNELAIKPGDMFIPAVHVLTALNLKNPKMHSLKGISGTVTKLEEPFHWVDEAAIPGEYLLGLVVEDFNGDQYHHYVPFTIEAK
;
A
#
# COMPACT_ATOMS: atom_id res chain seq x y z
N MET A 1 9.97 19.62 8.36
CA MET A 1 9.61 19.45 9.78
C MET A 1 9.12 18.02 9.92
N GLU A 2 9.54 17.28 10.95
CA GLU A 2 8.99 15.95 11.20
C GLU A 2 7.58 16.11 11.77
N LEU A 3 6.57 15.63 11.05
CA LEU A 3 5.20 15.56 11.53
C LEU A 3 4.98 14.18 12.12
N VAL A 4 4.46 14.11 13.35
CA VAL A 4 4.11 12.86 14.02
C VAL A 4 2.63 12.88 14.35
N ARG A 5 1.93 11.81 13.95
CA ARG A 5 0.50 11.61 14.17
C ARG A 5 0.28 10.36 14.99
N THR A 6 -0.63 10.47 15.96
CA THR A 6 -1.03 9.37 16.83
C THR A 6 -2.51 9.07 16.62
N PHE A 7 -2.83 7.79 16.51
CA PHE A 7 -4.17 7.27 16.35
C PHE A 7 -4.42 6.23 17.44
N VAL A 8 -5.61 6.24 18.03
CA VAL A 8 -6.03 5.21 18.97
C VAL A 8 -7.02 4.30 18.25
N VAL A 9 -6.64 3.04 18.07
CA VAL A 9 -7.48 2.03 17.42
C VAL A 9 -7.66 0.88 18.40
N ASN A 10 -8.89 0.74 18.92
CA ASN A 10 -9.18 -0.11 20.07
C ASN A 10 -8.25 0.20 21.26
N TYR A 11 -7.28 -0.67 21.56
CA TYR A 11 -6.30 -0.50 22.63
C TYR A 11 -4.89 -0.18 22.11
N TRP A 12 -4.73 -0.05 20.80
CA TRP A 12 -3.46 0.26 20.16
C TRP A 12 -3.23 1.76 20.00
N GLU A 13 -2.05 2.21 20.39
CA GLU A 13 -1.54 3.53 20.02
C GLU A 13 -0.69 3.37 18.74
N LEU A 14 -1.24 3.79 17.61
CA LEU A 14 -0.57 3.70 16.31
C LEU A 14 0.00 5.06 15.92
N LYS A 15 1.19 5.06 15.31
CA LYS A 15 1.89 6.28 14.92
C LYS A 15 2.20 6.32 13.44
N ILE A 16 2.25 7.53 12.89
CA ILE A 16 2.79 7.83 11.56
C ILE A 16 3.71 9.04 11.72
N ALA A 17 4.93 8.94 11.19
CA ALA A 17 5.89 10.02 11.15
C ALA A 17 6.45 10.20 9.74
N PHE A 18 6.54 11.44 9.26
CA PHE A 18 7.18 11.75 7.98
C PHE A 18 7.72 13.19 7.97
N ASN A 19 8.64 13.44 7.05
CA ASN A 19 9.15 14.79 6.83
C ASN A 19 8.27 15.51 5.81
N GLU A 20 7.66 16.62 6.22
CA GLU A 20 6.96 17.48 5.27
C GLU A 20 7.91 18.00 4.19
N PRO A 21 7.48 18.05 2.91
CA PRO A 21 8.30 18.56 1.84
C PRO A 21 8.57 20.05 2.08
N GLY A 22 9.84 20.46 1.99
CA GLY A 22 10.19 21.87 1.99
C GLY A 22 9.61 22.55 0.75
N ILE A 23 9.15 23.80 0.89
CA ILE A 23 8.47 24.60 -0.16
C ILE A 23 9.28 24.70 -1.49
N SER A 24 10.55 24.29 -1.53
CA SER A 24 11.43 24.41 -2.70
C SER A 24 11.88 23.12 -3.40
N SER A 25 11.47 21.92 -2.98
CA SER A 25 11.99 20.67 -3.56
C SER A 25 11.03 19.93 -4.50
N VAL A 26 10.30 20.66 -5.35
CA VAL A 26 9.59 20.05 -6.48
C VAL A 26 10.40 20.30 -7.75
N SER A 27 11.29 19.36 -8.09
CA SER A 27 11.90 19.37 -9.42
C SER A 27 10.88 18.87 -10.42
N THR A 28 10.21 19.79 -11.12
CA THR A 28 9.41 19.50 -12.31
C THR A 28 10.33 19.36 -13.52
N LYS A 29 11.04 18.24 -13.64
CA LYS A 29 11.50 17.83 -14.98
C LYS A 29 10.33 17.22 -15.73
N SER A 30 9.48 18.07 -16.29
CA SER A 30 8.51 17.67 -17.32
C SER A 30 9.25 17.59 -18.66
N GLY A 31 9.78 16.42 -18.99
CA GLY A 31 9.98 16.06 -20.40
C GLY A 31 8.62 15.65 -20.96
N GLU A 32 8.33 16.01 -22.22
CA GLU A 32 7.17 15.44 -22.93
C GLU A 32 7.29 13.91 -22.91
N PRO A 33 6.28 13.18 -22.41
CA PRO A 33 6.33 11.73 -22.41
C PRO A 33 6.21 11.24 -23.86
N ILE A 34 7.32 10.77 -24.42
CA ILE A 34 7.28 9.89 -25.59
C ILE A 34 6.69 8.58 -25.09
N ALA A 35 5.51 8.21 -25.58
CA ALA A 35 4.89 6.93 -25.23
C ALA A 35 5.81 5.78 -25.65
N ALA A 36 6.35 5.06 -24.67
CA ALA A 36 7.17 3.89 -24.92
C ALA A 36 6.27 2.74 -25.45
N PRO A 37 6.81 1.83 -26.29
CA PRO A 37 6.12 0.58 -26.59
C PRO A 37 5.71 -0.14 -25.29
N GLY A 38 4.46 -0.57 -25.18
CA GLY A 38 3.93 -1.23 -23.97
C GLY A 38 3.30 -0.31 -22.92
N ALA A 39 3.32 1.02 -23.14
CA ALA A 39 2.54 1.94 -22.32
C ALA A 39 1.05 1.67 -22.50
N ALA A 40 0.29 1.58 -21.41
CA ALA A 40 -1.15 1.31 -21.52
C ALA A 40 -1.85 2.47 -22.23
N ASN A 41 -2.67 2.13 -23.22
CA ASN A 41 -3.63 3.06 -23.81
C ASN A 41 -5.02 2.64 -23.35
N TYR A 42 -5.53 3.35 -22.35
CA TYR A 42 -6.83 3.05 -21.78
C TYR A 42 -7.64 4.32 -21.51
N LYS A 43 -8.95 4.10 -21.38
CA LYS A 43 -9.94 5.11 -21.00
C LYS A 43 -10.87 4.50 -19.96
N ILE A 44 -10.99 5.17 -18.82
CA ILE A 44 -12.00 4.84 -17.83
C ILE A 44 -13.31 5.51 -18.25
N ASN A 45 -14.32 4.71 -18.52
CA ASN A 45 -15.67 5.14 -18.88
C ASN A 45 -16.52 5.34 -17.63
N THR A 46 -16.34 4.49 -16.62
CA THR A 46 -17.05 4.56 -15.34
C THR A 46 -16.14 4.06 -14.23
N LEU A 47 -16.10 4.81 -13.13
CA LEU A 47 -15.50 4.42 -11.86
C LEU A 47 -16.41 4.99 -10.78
N HIS A 48 -17.27 4.16 -10.21
CA HIS A 48 -18.41 4.63 -9.41
C HIS A 48 -18.62 3.74 -8.19
N LEU A 49 -18.69 4.37 -7.02
CA LEU A 49 -19.11 3.72 -5.78
C LEU A 49 -20.63 3.75 -5.65
N ALA A 50 -21.24 2.59 -5.35
CA ALA A 50 -22.69 2.53 -5.12
C ALA A 50 -23.13 3.37 -3.90
N SER A 51 -22.26 3.49 -2.90
CA SER A 51 -22.38 4.41 -1.76
C SER A 51 -21.01 4.99 -1.46
N ASP A 52 -20.95 6.29 -1.17
CA ASP A 52 -19.75 6.99 -0.68
C ASP A 52 -19.67 6.99 0.86
N LYS A 53 -20.59 6.28 1.52
CA LYS A 53 -20.67 6.15 2.97
C LYS A 53 -20.89 4.72 3.40
N ILE A 54 -20.11 4.28 4.38
CA ILE A 54 -20.22 2.97 5.02
C ILE A 54 -19.93 3.11 6.53
N THR A 55 -20.18 2.07 7.31
CA THR A 55 -19.74 1.93 8.69
C THR A 55 -18.65 0.85 8.82
N PRO A 56 -17.86 0.83 9.92
CA PRO A 56 -16.81 -0.16 10.10
C PRO A 56 -17.31 -1.61 9.98
N GLY A 57 -16.66 -2.37 9.10
CA GLY A 57 -16.99 -3.77 8.77
C GLY A 57 -17.94 -3.94 7.59
N GLU A 58 -18.43 -2.86 6.99
CA GLU A 58 -19.17 -2.92 5.73
C GLU A 58 -18.23 -2.82 4.52
N SER A 59 -18.70 -3.33 3.38
CA SER A 59 -17.98 -3.30 2.11
C SER A 59 -18.44 -2.13 1.22
N LEU A 60 -17.51 -1.59 0.45
CA LEU A 60 -17.78 -0.75 -0.71
C LEU A 60 -18.13 -1.62 -1.91
N HIS A 61 -19.06 -1.14 -2.74
CA HIS A 61 -19.33 -1.72 -4.05
C HIS A 61 -18.87 -0.76 -5.15
N LEU A 62 -17.81 -1.14 -5.86
CA LEU A 62 -17.21 -0.37 -6.94
C LEU A 62 -17.61 -0.96 -8.30
N SER A 63 -18.23 -0.13 -9.14
CA SER A 63 -18.47 -0.43 -10.56
C SER A 63 -17.41 0.24 -11.43
N LEU A 64 -16.76 -0.54 -12.28
CA LEU A 64 -15.72 -0.11 -13.20
C LEU A 64 -16.07 -0.52 -14.63
N GLN A 65 -16.03 0.44 -15.54
CA GLN A 65 -16.01 0.20 -16.98
C GLN A 65 -14.84 0.94 -17.60
N MET A 66 -13.99 0.23 -18.34
CA MET A 66 -12.89 0.83 -19.06
C MET A 66 -12.60 0.10 -20.36
N ASN A 67 -12.04 0.83 -21.31
CA ASN A 67 -11.51 0.26 -22.54
C ASN A 67 -10.00 0.45 -22.54
N GLY A 68 -9.22 -0.54 -22.94
CA GLY A 68 -7.79 -0.35 -23.08
C GLY A 68 -7.02 -1.56 -23.55
N ASP A 69 -5.77 -1.32 -23.90
CA ASP A 69 -4.79 -2.34 -24.22
C ASP A 69 -3.53 -2.21 -23.35
N HIS A 70 -2.69 -3.23 -23.39
CA HIS A 70 -1.41 -3.29 -22.65
C HIS A 70 -1.52 -3.10 -21.13
N ILE A 71 -2.65 -3.49 -20.55
CA ILE A 71 -2.85 -3.54 -19.10
C ILE A 71 -2.23 -4.82 -18.57
N ALA A 72 -1.25 -4.69 -17.67
CA ALA A 72 -0.59 -5.80 -17.00
C ALA A 72 -1.38 -6.26 -15.78
N PHE A 73 -1.70 -5.33 -14.88
CA PHE A 73 -2.41 -5.60 -13.64
C PHE A 73 -3.38 -4.47 -13.33
N LEU A 74 -4.42 -4.82 -12.58
CA LEU A 74 -5.32 -3.87 -11.95
C LEU A 74 -5.25 -4.08 -10.45
N PHE A 75 -5.22 -3.00 -9.68
CA PHE A 75 -5.25 -3.05 -8.22
C PHE A 75 -6.35 -2.16 -7.68
N THR A 76 -6.87 -2.53 -6.51
CA THR A 76 -7.59 -1.61 -5.63
C THR A 76 -6.68 -1.23 -4.48
N GLU A 77 -6.75 0.03 -4.05
CA GLU A 77 -6.02 0.49 -2.88
C GLU A 77 -6.82 1.50 -2.06
N ILE A 78 -6.64 1.53 -0.74
CA ILE A 78 -7.36 2.45 0.14
C ILE A 78 -6.38 3.30 0.92
N TYR A 79 -6.59 4.61 0.94
CA TYR A 79 -5.88 5.54 1.81
C TYR A 79 -6.86 6.22 2.75
N PHE A 80 -6.45 6.45 4.00
CA PHE A 80 -7.25 7.22 4.95
C PHE A 80 -6.68 8.62 5.12
N LYS A 81 -7.56 9.60 5.31
CA LYS A 81 -7.19 11.00 5.44
C LYS A 81 -6.77 11.32 6.87
N ASP A 82 -5.77 12.18 6.98
CA ASP A 82 -5.45 12.87 8.20
C ASP A 82 -6.59 13.83 8.62
N GLN A 83 -6.87 13.92 9.92
CA GLN A 83 -7.97 14.76 10.44
C GLN A 83 -7.65 16.25 10.49
N GLU A 84 -6.37 16.63 10.52
CA GLU A 84 -5.93 18.03 10.69
C GLU A 84 -5.24 18.57 9.44
N PHE A 85 -4.65 17.70 8.62
CA PHE A 85 -3.86 18.05 7.44
C PHE A 85 -4.45 17.42 6.17
N ASP A 86 -4.12 18.00 5.02
CA ASP A 86 -4.55 17.48 3.71
C ASP A 86 -3.59 16.39 3.19
N TYR A 87 -3.39 15.38 4.03
CA TYR A 87 -2.56 14.20 3.74
C TYR A 87 -3.40 12.93 3.80
N TYR A 88 -3.07 11.96 2.96
CA TYR A 88 -3.64 10.63 3.01
C TYR A 88 -2.56 9.59 3.25
N TYR A 89 -2.80 8.67 4.18
CA TYR A 89 -1.85 7.62 4.58
C TYR A 89 -2.32 6.26 4.07
N GLY A 90 -1.39 5.48 3.53
CA GLY A 90 -1.77 4.20 2.96
C GLY A 90 -0.67 3.52 2.16
N PRO A 91 -1.05 2.54 1.33
CA PRO A 91 -2.40 1.97 1.28
C PRO A 91 -2.68 1.06 2.50
N VAL A 92 -3.82 1.23 3.18
CA VAL A 92 -4.25 0.35 4.30
C VAL A 92 -4.84 -0.96 3.80
N THR A 93 -5.38 -0.95 2.59
CA THR A 93 -5.79 -2.12 1.82
C THR A 93 -5.17 -1.98 0.45
N HIS A 94 -4.58 -3.03 -0.09
CA HIS A 94 -4.03 -3.07 -1.45
C HIS A 94 -4.21 -4.49 -1.97
N GLU A 95 -4.92 -4.65 -3.09
CA GLU A 95 -5.26 -5.97 -3.60
C GLU A 95 -5.20 -6.00 -5.13
N HIS A 96 -4.81 -7.16 -5.68
CA HIS A 96 -4.95 -7.44 -7.10
C HIS A 96 -6.42 -7.64 -7.45
N VAL A 97 -6.89 -6.97 -8.49
CA VAL A 97 -8.19 -7.24 -9.09
C VAL A 97 -8.08 -8.49 -9.95
N ARG A 98 -8.98 -9.44 -9.74
CA ARG A 98 -8.99 -10.71 -10.48
C ARG A 98 -9.57 -10.55 -11.89
N SER A 99 -8.89 -11.14 -12.86
CA SER A 99 -9.46 -11.35 -14.20
C SER A 99 -10.23 -12.67 -14.27
N ALA A 100 -11.21 -12.74 -15.17
CA ALA A 100 -11.90 -13.97 -15.54
C ALA A 100 -10.98 -14.97 -16.28
N VAL A 101 -9.92 -14.48 -16.92
CA VAL A 101 -8.94 -15.30 -17.63
C VAL A 101 -7.56 -15.05 -17.05
N GLU A 102 -6.85 -16.13 -16.76
CA GLU A 102 -5.50 -16.09 -16.21
C GLU A 102 -4.57 -16.93 -17.10
N LYS A 103 -3.28 -16.55 -17.12
CA LYS A 103 -2.25 -17.25 -17.86
C LYS A 103 -1.02 -17.44 -17.01
N GLU A 104 -0.47 -18.66 -17.03
CA GLU A 104 0.80 -18.95 -16.39
C GLU A 104 1.98 -18.70 -17.36
N ILE A 105 2.98 -17.98 -16.88
CA ILE A 105 4.23 -17.69 -17.59
C ILE A 105 5.38 -17.89 -16.61
N ASN A 106 6.29 -18.82 -16.89
CA ASN A 106 7.45 -19.12 -16.04
C ASN A 106 7.08 -19.42 -14.57
N GLY A 107 5.95 -20.09 -14.31
CA GLY A 107 5.48 -20.42 -12.96
C GLY A 107 4.80 -19.25 -12.22
N LEU A 108 4.61 -18.10 -12.88
CA LEU A 108 3.86 -16.96 -12.36
C LEU A 108 2.52 -16.84 -13.08
N ILE A 109 1.47 -16.54 -12.33
CA ILE A 109 0.13 -16.33 -12.88
C ILE A 109 -0.03 -14.84 -13.20
N HIS A 110 -0.56 -14.55 -14.37
CA HIS A 110 -0.86 -13.21 -14.85
C HIS A 110 -2.33 -13.12 -15.24
N PRO A 111 -3.01 -11.98 -14.97
CA PRO A 111 -4.34 -11.76 -15.51
C PRO A 111 -4.25 -11.52 -17.02
N VAL A 112 -5.30 -11.91 -17.72
CA VAL A 112 -5.51 -11.57 -19.14
C VAL A 112 -6.77 -10.72 -19.21
N TRP A 113 -6.63 -9.50 -19.72
CA TRP A 113 -7.74 -8.56 -19.84
C TRP A 113 -8.28 -8.51 -21.27
N ASP A 114 -9.60 -8.44 -21.40
CA ASP A 114 -10.24 -8.07 -22.66
C ASP A 114 -10.01 -6.58 -22.95
N SER A 115 -10.20 -6.17 -24.21
CA SER A 115 -10.11 -4.76 -24.59
C SER A 115 -11.19 -3.89 -23.92
N GLU A 116 -12.31 -4.50 -23.56
CA GLU A 116 -13.38 -3.90 -22.78
C GLU A 116 -13.45 -4.61 -21.43
N ILE A 117 -13.23 -3.87 -20.34
CA ILE A 117 -13.20 -4.40 -18.98
C ILE A 117 -14.41 -3.85 -18.24
N ASN A 118 -15.26 -4.76 -17.78
CA ASN A 118 -16.46 -4.47 -16.99
C ASN A 118 -16.37 -5.25 -15.66
N LEU A 119 -16.26 -4.54 -14.54
CA LEU A 119 -16.03 -5.14 -13.23
C LEU A 119 -17.00 -4.57 -12.20
N SER A 120 -17.41 -5.44 -11.27
CA SER A 120 -18.13 -5.10 -10.05
C SER A 120 -17.36 -5.71 -8.89
N LEU A 121 -16.78 -4.86 -8.05
CA LEU A 121 -15.89 -5.27 -6.97
C LEU A 121 -16.53 -4.96 -5.62
N GLU A 122 -16.40 -5.90 -4.70
CA GLU A 122 -16.71 -5.70 -3.29
C GLU A 122 -15.39 -5.53 -2.52
N ILE A 123 -15.26 -4.44 -1.78
CA ILE A 123 -14.00 -4.04 -1.15
C ILE A 123 -14.28 -3.68 0.30
N ALA A 124 -13.74 -4.46 1.23
CA ALA A 124 -13.89 -4.23 2.67
C ALA A 124 -12.65 -3.51 3.22
N PRO A 125 -12.77 -2.26 3.70
CA PRO A 125 -11.64 -1.59 4.33
C PRO A 125 -11.30 -2.25 5.66
N VAL A 126 -10.04 -2.65 5.80
CA VAL A 126 -9.50 -3.25 7.03
C VAL A 126 -8.21 -2.54 7.41
N LEU A 127 -8.00 -2.38 8.71
CA LEU A 127 -6.77 -1.80 9.24
C LEU A 127 -5.87 -2.90 9.78
N ARG A 128 -4.77 -3.18 9.09
CA ARG A 128 -3.80 -4.15 9.58
C ARG A 128 -2.83 -3.52 10.57
N VAL A 129 -2.66 -4.18 11.72
CA VAL A 129 -1.80 -3.75 12.82
C VAL A 129 -0.70 -4.78 13.04
N LEU A 130 0.56 -4.39 12.85
CA LEU A 130 1.73 -5.20 13.22
C LEU A 130 1.96 -5.05 14.72
N THR A 131 2.14 -6.16 15.44
CA THR A 131 2.35 -6.14 16.89
C THR A 131 3.48 -7.07 17.35
N ASP A 132 4.12 -6.71 18.45
CA ASP A 132 5.01 -7.57 19.23
C ASP A 132 4.35 -8.13 20.51
N GLY A 133 3.05 -7.89 20.68
CA GLY A 133 2.25 -8.23 21.86
C GLY A 133 2.17 -7.11 22.91
N ILE A 134 3.02 -6.08 22.83
CA ILE A 134 3.04 -4.92 23.72
C ILE A 134 2.84 -3.63 22.94
N ASN A 135 3.63 -3.43 21.88
CA ASN A 135 3.60 -2.26 21.00
C ASN A 135 2.95 -2.63 19.67
N ALA A 136 2.45 -1.61 18.98
CA ALA A 136 1.80 -1.77 17.69
C ALA A 136 2.21 -0.69 16.68
N ALA A 137 2.06 -1.03 15.40
CA ALA A 137 2.29 -0.15 14.28
C ALA A 137 1.27 -0.44 13.16
N PHE A 138 0.96 0.56 12.34
CA PHE A 138 0.23 0.32 11.11
C PHE A 138 1.06 -0.59 10.19
N ALA A 139 0.43 -1.59 9.61
CA ALA A 139 1.03 -2.46 8.63
C ALA A 139 0.45 -2.16 7.24
N PHE A 140 1.05 -1.21 6.52
CA PHE A 140 0.71 -0.88 5.13
C PHE A 140 1.23 -1.98 4.19
N ALA A 141 0.69 -3.18 4.35
CA ALA A 141 1.06 -4.37 3.61
C ALA A 141 0.45 -4.33 2.20
N HIS A 142 1.20 -4.85 1.24
CA HIS A 142 0.76 -4.99 -0.15
C HIS A 142 0.80 -6.47 -0.54
N PRO A 143 0.06 -6.87 -1.58
CA PRO A 143 -0.03 -8.27 -1.95
C PRO A 143 1.33 -8.78 -2.43
N LEU A 144 1.47 -10.10 -2.44
CA LEU A 144 2.56 -10.75 -3.16
C LEU A 144 2.31 -10.68 -4.67
N ASP A 145 2.89 -11.61 -5.41
CA ASP A 145 2.66 -11.77 -6.85
C ASP A 145 1.16 -12.02 -7.13
N TYR A 146 0.69 -11.70 -8.34
CA TYR A 146 -0.70 -11.94 -8.71
C TYR A 146 -1.08 -13.41 -8.50
N ALA A 147 -2.31 -13.62 -8.02
CA ALA A 147 -2.83 -14.92 -7.62
C ALA A 147 -2.11 -15.64 -6.47
N ARG A 148 -1.16 -14.99 -5.79
CA ARG A 148 -0.47 -15.55 -4.63
C ARG A 148 -1.07 -15.03 -3.34
N GLU A 149 -1.40 -15.94 -2.44
CA GLU A 149 -1.85 -15.62 -1.10
C GLU A 149 -0.73 -15.06 -0.22
N GLY A 150 -1.12 -14.31 0.81
CA GLY A 150 -0.23 -13.62 1.72
C GLY A 150 0.05 -12.18 1.31
N SER A 151 0.85 -11.52 2.12
CA SER A 151 1.20 -10.12 1.96
C SER A 151 2.66 -9.89 2.30
N GLN A 152 3.16 -8.73 1.91
CA GLN A 152 4.50 -8.28 2.25
C GLN A 152 4.45 -6.86 2.80
N LEU A 153 5.30 -6.63 3.79
CA LEU A 153 5.44 -5.37 4.49
C LEU A 153 6.89 -4.92 4.38
N GLU A 154 7.10 -3.73 3.80
CA GLU A 154 8.41 -3.09 3.80
C GLU A 154 8.55 -2.12 4.97
N GLY A 155 9.79 -1.94 5.41
CA GLY A 155 10.10 -1.04 6.52
C GLY A 155 11.58 -0.91 6.78
N LEU A 156 11.90 -0.31 7.91
CA LEU A 156 13.25 -0.18 8.43
C LEU A 156 13.48 -1.20 9.54
N PHE A 157 14.58 -1.92 9.47
CA PHE A 157 15.00 -2.88 10.47
C PHE A 157 16.29 -2.42 11.15
N THR A 158 16.29 -2.43 12.47
CA THR A 158 17.43 -2.03 13.29
C THR A 158 17.83 -3.18 14.19
N LYS A 159 19.07 -3.65 14.05
CA LYS A 159 19.63 -4.62 14.99
C LYS A 159 19.83 -3.96 16.35
N LYS A 160 19.54 -4.70 17.41
CA LYS A 160 19.84 -4.27 18.78
C LYS A 160 21.29 -3.77 18.87
N ASP A 161 21.49 -2.64 19.53
CA ASP A 161 22.79 -2.02 19.80
C ASP A 161 23.59 -1.55 18.57
N SER A 162 23.07 -1.71 17.35
CA SER A 162 23.80 -1.33 16.12
C SER A 162 23.68 0.14 15.74
N GLY A 163 22.62 0.82 16.17
CA GLY A 163 22.27 2.20 15.81
C GLY A 163 21.92 2.41 14.33
N ASN A 164 22.07 1.40 13.46
CA ASN A 164 21.86 1.51 12.02
C ASN A 164 20.56 0.84 11.61
N ALA A 165 19.78 1.54 10.77
CA ALA A 165 18.57 1.03 10.16
C ALA A 165 18.82 0.64 8.70
N ASP A 166 18.49 -0.60 8.35
CA ASP A 166 18.53 -1.13 6.98
C ASP A 166 17.10 -1.32 6.45
N ARG A 167 16.88 -1.20 5.14
CA ARG A 167 15.58 -1.56 4.53
C ARG A 167 15.35 -3.06 4.69
N ALA A 168 14.15 -3.44 5.08
CA ALA A 168 13.74 -4.83 5.21
C ALA A 168 12.36 -5.07 4.61
N ARG A 169 12.11 -6.33 4.29
CA ARG A 169 10.81 -6.84 3.86
C ARG A 169 10.47 -8.08 4.65
N LEU A 170 9.30 -8.07 5.25
CA LEU A 170 8.69 -9.20 5.93
C LEU A 170 7.52 -9.69 5.07
N LYS A 171 7.34 -11.00 4.94
CA LYS A 171 6.16 -11.59 4.30
C LYS A 171 5.34 -12.32 5.35
N PHE A 172 4.04 -12.28 5.17
CA PHE A 172 3.07 -12.93 6.03
C PHE A 172 2.10 -13.75 5.19
N ASP A 173 1.55 -14.81 5.76
CA ASP A 173 0.38 -15.47 5.18
C ASP A 173 -0.92 -14.68 5.49
N ASN A 174 -2.06 -15.29 5.21
CA ASN A 174 -3.38 -14.68 5.40
C ASN A 174 -3.87 -14.74 6.87
N THR A 175 -3.19 -15.45 7.77
CA THR A 175 -3.56 -15.51 9.20
C THR A 175 -2.73 -14.54 10.04
N GLY A 176 -1.68 -13.95 9.47
CA GLY A 176 -0.81 -13.02 10.15
C GLY A 176 0.54 -13.59 10.55
N GLU A 177 0.84 -14.83 10.20
CA GLU A 177 2.11 -15.46 10.53
C GLU A 177 3.21 -15.09 9.54
N MET A 178 4.39 -14.76 10.05
CA MET A 178 5.53 -14.37 9.23
C MET A 178 6.14 -15.58 8.52
N THR A 179 6.20 -15.54 7.18
CA THR A 179 6.66 -16.64 6.32
C THR A 179 8.04 -16.41 5.70
N ASP A 180 8.46 -15.16 5.49
CA ASP A 180 9.79 -14.82 4.97
C ASP A 180 10.27 -13.47 5.52
N LYS A 181 11.58 -13.29 5.61
CA LYS A 181 12.22 -12.10 6.18
C LYS A 181 13.53 -11.81 5.48
N ARG A 182 13.63 -10.60 4.91
CA ARG A 182 14.74 -10.21 4.05
C ARG A 182 15.25 -8.82 4.42
N ILE A 183 16.56 -8.65 4.39
CA ILE A 183 17.19 -7.34 4.36
C ILE A 183 17.44 -6.95 2.90
N ILE A 184 17.11 -5.72 2.54
CA ILE A 184 17.27 -5.16 1.20
C ILE A 184 18.45 -4.20 1.25
N LYS A 185 19.48 -4.47 0.45
CA LYS A 185 20.65 -3.61 0.31
C LYS A 185 20.80 -3.16 -1.13
N GLU A 186 21.27 -1.94 -1.32
CA GLU A 186 21.68 -1.48 -2.64
C GLU A 186 23.18 -1.73 -2.83
N LYS A 187 23.55 -2.39 -3.92
CA LYS A 187 24.94 -2.63 -4.29
C LYS A 187 25.12 -2.32 -5.77
N ARG A 188 25.89 -1.27 -6.08
CA ARG A 188 26.20 -0.82 -7.45
C ARG A 188 24.92 -0.56 -8.27
N GLY A 189 23.93 0.13 -7.69
CA GLY A 189 22.67 0.45 -8.35
C GLY A 189 21.69 -0.72 -8.51
N ARG A 190 21.96 -1.87 -7.85
CA ARG A 190 21.06 -3.04 -7.84
C ARG A 190 20.58 -3.34 -6.44
N LEU A 191 19.31 -3.66 -6.29
CA LEU A 191 18.76 -4.18 -5.05
C LEU A 191 19.16 -5.65 -4.89
N VAL A 192 19.73 -5.97 -3.73
CA VAL A 192 20.14 -7.31 -3.33
C VAL A 192 19.40 -7.65 -2.04
N THR A 193 18.68 -8.76 -2.04
CA THR A 193 17.97 -9.26 -0.86
C THR A 193 18.76 -10.39 -0.23
N ASN A 194 18.91 -10.36 1.09
CA ASN A 194 19.52 -11.44 1.86
C ASN A 194 18.57 -11.88 2.97
N GLU A 195 18.69 -13.13 3.40
CA GLU A 195 17.94 -13.61 4.56
C GLU A 195 18.25 -12.75 5.80
N LEU A 196 17.20 -12.45 6.57
CA LEU A 196 17.29 -11.64 7.78
C LEU A 196 17.07 -12.52 9.01
N ALA A 197 18.08 -12.63 9.88
CA ALA A 197 17.88 -13.19 11.22
C ALA A 197 17.39 -12.09 12.16
N ILE A 198 16.21 -12.27 12.77
CA ILE A 198 15.62 -11.37 13.74
C ILE A 198 15.82 -11.97 15.15
N LYS A 199 16.40 -11.20 16.06
CA LYS A 199 16.71 -11.61 17.45
C LYS A 199 15.97 -10.73 18.45
N PRO A 200 15.77 -11.20 19.70
CA PRO A 200 15.19 -10.38 20.75
C PRO A 200 15.90 -9.03 20.92
N GLY A 201 15.12 -7.95 20.93
CA GLY A 201 15.57 -6.57 20.98
C GLY A 201 15.85 -5.91 19.62
N ASP A 202 15.78 -6.65 18.50
CA ASP A 202 15.78 -6.05 17.17
C ASP A 202 14.45 -5.33 16.92
N MET A 203 14.48 -4.22 16.18
CA MET A 203 13.32 -3.37 15.94
C MET A 203 12.93 -3.36 14.46
N PHE A 204 11.63 -3.23 14.21
CA PHE A 204 11.08 -3.01 12.87
C PHE A 204 10.10 -1.84 12.86
N ILE A 205 10.19 -1.00 11.83
CA ILE A 205 9.33 0.17 11.64
C ILE A 205 8.74 0.10 10.23
N PRO A 206 7.43 -0.18 10.08
CA PRO A 206 6.77 -0.23 8.78
C PRO A 206 6.89 1.08 8.01
N ALA A 207 7.06 1.01 6.69
CA ALA A 207 7.03 2.17 5.81
C ALA A 207 5.59 2.61 5.55
N VAL A 208 5.41 3.90 5.26
CA VAL A 208 4.11 4.52 4.95
C VAL A 208 4.24 5.31 3.66
N HIS A 209 3.25 5.23 2.76
CA HIS A 209 3.11 6.18 1.67
C HIS A 209 2.16 7.30 2.08
N VAL A 210 2.55 8.54 1.79
CA VAL A 210 1.76 9.73 2.09
C VAL A 210 1.43 10.44 0.78
N LEU A 211 0.14 10.52 0.46
CA LEU A 211 -0.35 11.31 -0.66
C LEU A 211 -0.64 12.73 -0.21
N THR A 212 -0.28 13.68 -1.07
CA THR A 212 -0.58 15.11 -0.93
C THR A 212 -1.48 15.56 -2.07
N ALA A 213 -2.04 16.77 -1.99
CA ALA A 213 -2.77 17.39 -3.09
C ALA A 213 -1.98 17.44 -4.43
N LEU A 214 -0.64 17.45 -4.38
CA LEU A 214 0.20 17.38 -5.59
C LEU A 214 0.16 15.98 -6.22
N ASN A 215 0.23 14.93 -5.40
CA ASN A 215 0.11 13.54 -5.87
C ASN A 215 -1.25 13.30 -6.52
N LEU A 216 -2.33 13.80 -5.89
CA LEU A 216 -3.68 13.63 -6.42
C LEU A 216 -3.91 14.37 -7.74
N LYS A 217 -3.19 15.47 -8.00
CA LYS A 217 -3.24 16.21 -9.27
C LYS A 217 -2.35 15.64 -10.37
N ASN A 218 -1.35 14.84 -10.01
CA ASN A 218 -0.43 14.21 -10.95
C ASN A 218 -0.30 12.72 -10.63
N PRO A 219 -1.08 11.84 -11.29
CA PRO A 219 -1.11 10.41 -10.98
C PRO A 219 0.21 9.68 -11.22
N LYS A 220 1.19 10.30 -11.91
CA LYS A 220 2.55 9.75 -12.07
C LYS A 220 3.53 10.20 -10.98
N MET A 221 3.14 11.12 -10.09
CA MET A 221 4.02 11.68 -9.07
C MET A 221 4.12 10.74 -7.87
N HIS A 222 5.34 10.31 -7.55
CA HIS A 222 5.62 9.48 -6.38
C HIS A 222 5.11 10.11 -5.08
N SER A 223 4.48 9.29 -4.24
CA SER A 223 4.10 9.65 -2.88
C SER A 223 5.31 9.98 -2.01
N LEU A 224 5.09 10.81 -0.99
CA LEU A 224 6.08 11.00 0.05
C LEU A 224 6.21 9.70 0.86
N LYS A 225 7.36 9.52 1.51
CA LYS A 225 7.63 8.37 2.37
C LYS A 225 7.63 8.78 3.83
N GLY A 226 6.90 8.02 4.63
CA GLY A 226 6.90 8.06 6.08
C GLY A 226 7.22 6.71 6.69
N ILE A 227 7.13 6.65 8.01
CA ILE A 227 7.29 5.45 8.83
C ILE A 227 6.18 5.37 9.87
N SER A 228 5.83 4.17 10.29
CA SER A 228 4.84 3.95 11.35
C SER A 228 5.49 3.83 12.74
N GLY A 229 4.77 3.28 13.72
CA GLY A 229 5.27 2.93 15.03
C GLY A 229 6.38 1.88 14.98
N THR A 230 7.13 1.76 16.07
CA THR A 230 8.18 0.75 16.21
C THR A 230 7.65 -0.46 16.95
N VAL A 231 7.89 -1.65 16.41
CA VAL A 231 7.73 -2.93 17.11
C VAL A 231 9.10 -3.52 17.41
N THR A 232 9.24 -4.17 18.56
CA THR A 232 10.50 -4.76 19.04
C THR A 232 10.34 -6.26 19.16
N LYS A 233 11.26 -7.04 18.59
CA LYS A 233 11.21 -8.48 18.71
C LYS A 233 11.35 -8.85 20.18
N LEU A 234 10.32 -9.49 20.74
CA LEU A 234 10.35 -10.07 22.09
C LEU A 234 10.59 -11.58 22.00
N GLU A 235 9.79 -12.40 22.67
CA GLU A 235 9.85 -13.86 22.59
C GLU A 235 9.15 -14.38 21.32
N GLU A 236 7.95 -13.88 21.03
CA GLU A 236 7.16 -14.28 19.86
C GLU A 236 7.59 -13.53 18.58
N PRO A 237 7.43 -14.14 17.40
CA PRO A 237 7.59 -13.45 16.12
C PRO A 237 6.63 -12.26 16.01
N PHE A 238 7.00 -11.28 15.17
CA PHE A 238 6.03 -10.30 14.74
C PHE A 238 4.91 -11.00 14.00
N HIS A 239 3.69 -10.61 14.31
CA HIS A 239 2.48 -11.00 13.59
C HIS A 239 1.61 -9.76 13.41
N TRP A 240 0.67 -9.84 12.48
CA TRP A 240 -0.33 -8.79 12.36
C TRP A 240 -1.71 -9.30 12.78
N VAL A 241 -2.55 -8.36 13.19
CA VAL A 241 -3.97 -8.54 13.43
C VAL A 241 -4.74 -7.54 12.59
N ASP A 242 -5.95 -7.91 12.20
CA ASP A 242 -6.86 -7.01 11.51
C ASP A 242 -7.79 -6.32 12.51
N GLU A 243 -7.82 -5.00 12.45
CA GLU A 243 -8.69 -4.14 13.23
C GLU A 243 -9.72 -3.46 12.31
N ALA A 244 -10.83 -3.04 12.90
CA ALA A 244 -11.83 -2.26 12.18
C ALA A 244 -11.21 -0.93 11.69
N ALA A 245 -11.52 -0.55 10.45
CA ALA A 245 -11.12 0.74 9.91
C ALA A 245 -11.69 1.89 10.77
N ILE A 246 -10.88 2.93 10.98
CA ILE A 246 -11.25 4.08 11.81
C ILE A 246 -12.29 4.96 11.10
N PRO A 247 -13.24 5.58 11.82
CA PRO A 247 -14.12 6.57 11.20
C PRO A 247 -13.32 7.76 10.64
N GLY A 248 -13.71 8.24 9.45
CA GLY A 248 -13.02 9.32 8.76
C GLY A 248 -13.23 9.35 7.26
N GLU A 249 -12.54 10.27 6.60
CA GLU A 249 -12.51 10.39 5.13
C GLU A 249 -11.43 9.48 4.54
N TYR A 250 -11.73 8.89 3.38
CA TYR A 250 -10.86 7.94 2.69
C TYR A 250 -10.84 8.20 1.18
N LEU A 251 -9.85 7.63 0.52
CA LEU A 251 -9.80 7.47 -0.94
C LEU A 251 -9.75 5.98 -1.26
N LEU A 252 -10.62 5.55 -2.17
CA LEU A 252 -10.49 4.28 -2.88
C LEU A 252 -9.84 4.55 -4.24
N GLY A 253 -8.71 3.91 -4.50
CA GLY A 253 -7.95 3.96 -5.73
C GLY A 253 -8.20 2.73 -6.62
N LEU A 254 -8.34 2.97 -7.92
CA LEU A 254 -8.04 2.00 -8.97
C LEU A 254 -6.65 2.30 -9.51
N VAL A 255 -5.74 1.32 -9.46
CA VAL A 255 -4.42 1.42 -10.06
C VAL A 255 -4.38 0.56 -11.32
N VAL A 256 -4.07 1.18 -12.45
CA VAL A 256 -3.79 0.49 -13.70
C VAL A 256 -2.29 0.39 -13.84
N GLU A 257 -1.75 -0.82 -13.95
CA GLU A 257 -0.33 -1.06 -14.26
C GLU A 257 -0.20 -1.53 -15.71
N ASP A 258 0.72 -0.94 -16.46
CA ASP A 258 1.01 -1.33 -17.84
C ASP A 258 2.14 -2.36 -17.94
N PHE A 259 2.42 -2.88 -19.15
CA PHE A 259 3.48 -3.88 -19.34
C PHE A 259 4.90 -3.34 -19.11
N ASN A 260 5.09 -2.03 -19.00
CA ASN A 260 6.36 -1.42 -18.60
C ASN A 260 6.49 -1.28 -17.07
N GLY A 261 5.42 -1.57 -16.33
CA GLY A 261 5.34 -1.40 -14.88
C GLY A 261 5.02 0.04 -14.44
N ASP A 262 4.61 0.91 -15.36
CA ASP A 262 4.12 2.23 -14.99
C ASP A 262 2.71 2.12 -14.40
N GLN A 263 2.50 2.78 -13.27
CA GLN A 263 1.23 2.77 -12.53
C GLN A 263 0.48 4.10 -12.71
N TYR A 264 -0.83 3.99 -12.86
CA TYR A 264 -1.73 5.11 -13.06
C TYR A 264 -2.91 5.01 -12.10
N HIS A 265 -3.02 6.00 -11.22
CA HIS A 265 -3.93 5.96 -10.09
C HIS A 265 -5.18 6.83 -10.34
N HIS A 266 -6.35 6.29 -10.01
CA HIS A 266 -7.64 6.99 -10.11
C HIS A 266 -8.38 6.83 -8.80
N TYR A 267 -8.65 7.95 -8.12
CA TYR A 267 -9.24 7.93 -6.78
C TYR A 267 -10.68 8.42 -6.77
N VAL A 268 -11.50 7.77 -5.96
CA VAL A 268 -12.85 8.20 -5.60
C VAL A 268 -12.94 8.34 -4.06
N PRO A 269 -13.50 9.43 -3.53
CA PRO A 269 -13.62 9.62 -2.10
C PRO A 269 -14.77 8.80 -1.52
N PHE A 270 -14.62 8.39 -0.26
CA PHE A 270 -15.70 7.84 0.56
C PHE A 270 -15.45 8.14 2.03
N THR A 271 -16.44 7.87 2.88
CA THR A 271 -16.40 8.13 4.32
C THR A 271 -16.80 6.89 5.09
N ILE A 272 -16.05 6.59 6.16
CA ILE A 272 -16.43 5.62 7.17
C ILE A 272 -17.05 6.38 8.34
N GLU A 273 -18.35 6.21 8.56
CA GLU A 273 -19.08 6.85 9.66
C GLU A 273 -18.94 6.02 10.95
N ALA A 274 -18.90 6.69 12.10
CA ALA A 274 -18.91 5.99 13.38
C ALA A 274 -20.22 5.22 13.54
N LYS A 275 -20.18 4.06 14.21
CA LYS A 275 -21.39 3.34 14.63
C LYS A 275 -22.10 4.05 15.77
#